data_AF-A0A7S3XLH2-F1
#
_entry.id   AF-A0A7S3XLH2-F1
#
_cell.length_a   1.000
_cell.length_b   1.000
_cell.length_c   1.000
_cell.angle_alpha   90.00
_cell.angle_beta   90.00
_cell.angle_gamma   90.00
#
_symmetry.space_group_name_H-M   'P 1'
#
loop_
_entity.id
_entity.type
_entity.pdbx_description
1 polymer ?
#
loop_
_entity_poly.entity_id
_entity_poly.type
_entity_poly.pdbx_seq_one_letter_code
_entity_poly.pdbx_strand_id
1 'polypeptide(L)'
;RSRHFAGTRYLKRGVSDGGKVANDVELEQIVHDAGGAREGAFAALVQARGSLPVAWAQETSVARPKPPIVLHRVDPTYAATQAHFQDILARYGAPCLVLDLVRQNERAGREREVIIGREFKKAIEHVNSSMDEEHAIRYCALDFSQLHKNERPPAAA
;
A
#
# COMPACT_ATOMS: atom_id res chain seq x y z
N ARG A 1 3.09 -2.26 15.05
CA ARG A 1 2.91 -0.87 14.55
C ARG A 1 4.29 -0.24 14.40
N SER A 2 4.61 0.35 13.25
CA SER A 2 5.93 0.88 12.95
C SER A 2 6.43 1.93 13.95
N ARG A 3 7.71 1.81 14.32
CA ARG A 3 8.44 2.70 15.24
C ARG A 3 9.16 3.87 14.55
N HIS A 4 9.26 3.85 13.22
CA HIS A 4 10.10 4.78 12.44
C HIS A 4 9.45 6.15 12.20
N PHE A 5 8.18 6.29 12.59
CA PHE A 5 7.43 7.53 12.53
C PHE A 5 6.99 7.91 13.94
N ALA A 6 7.89 8.54 14.70
CA ALA A 6 7.53 9.16 15.98
C ALA A 6 6.66 10.38 15.72
N GLY A 7 5.47 10.44 16.32
CA GLY A 7 4.52 11.54 16.17
C GLY A 7 3.06 11.07 16.14
N THR A 8 2.12 12.02 16.18
CA THR A 8 0.70 11.66 16.07
C THR A 8 0.42 11.10 14.67
N ARG A 9 -0.41 10.06 14.60
CA ARG A 9 -0.75 9.30 13.37
C ARG A 9 -1.16 10.19 12.18
N TYR A 10 -1.64 11.40 12.47
CA TYR A 10 -2.17 12.35 11.50
C TYR A 10 -1.11 13.22 10.83
N LEU A 11 0.10 13.33 11.40
CA LEU A 11 1.10 14.31 10.94
C LEU A 11 2.03 13.81 9.84
N LYS A 12 2.02 12.51 9.51
CA LYS A 12 2.98 11.98 8.53
C LYS A 12 2.36 10.89 7.65
N ARG A 13 2.52 11.07 6.34
CA ARG A 13 2.09 10.15 5.27
C ARG A 13 3.27 9.92 4.30
N GLY A 14 3.10 8.95 3.40
CA GLY A 14 4.13 8.62 2.42
C GLY A 14 5.34 7.89 3.01
N VAL A 15 6.42 7.93 2.24
CA VAL A 15 7.72 7.31 2.54
C VAL A 15 8.70 8.33 3.10
N SER A 16 9.60 7.89 3.98
CA SER A 16 10.78 8.66 4.40
C SER A 16 11.95 8.41 3.44
N ASP A 17 12.97 9.28 3.50
CA ASP A 17 14.21 9.12 2.70
C ASP A 17 14.90 7.76 2.94
N GLY A 18 14.68 7.11 4.09
CA GLY A 18 15.17 5.77 4.41
C GLY A 18 14.25 4.61 4.01
N GLY A 19 13.25 4.83 3.15
CA GLY A 19 12.34 3.79 2.65
C GLY A 19 11.31 3.28 3.66
N LYS A 20 11.13 3.94 4.81
CA LYS A 20 10.11 3.56 5.78
C LYS A 20 8.81 4.28 5.45
N VAL A 21 7.68 3.57 5.44
CA VAL A 21 6.36 4.18 5.18
C VAL A 21 5.60 4.48 6.45
N ALA A 22 4.84 5.57 6.43
CA ALA A 22 3.95 5.91 7.53
C ALA A 22 2.81 4.88 7.64
N ASN A 23 2.23 4.74 8.84
CA ASN A 23 1.14 3.80 9.11
C ASN A 23 1.46 2.32 8.80
N ASP A 24 2.74 1.95 8.78
CA ASP A 24 3.18 0.56 8.57
C ASP A 24 2.77 -0.36 9.73
N VAL A 25 2.11 -1.46 9.37
CA VAL A 25 1.51 -2.47 10.24
C VAL A 25 1.62 -3.82 9.58
N GLU A 26 2.09 -4.79 10.36
CA GLU A 26 2.00 -6.22 10.03
C GLU A 26 0.82 -6.82 10.78
N LEU A 27 0.04 -7.62 10.06
CA LEU A 27 -1.02 -8.44 10.60
C LEU A 27 -0.59 -9.89 10.41
N GLU A 28 -0.60 -10.66 11.49
CA GLU A 28 -0.29 -12.07 11.48
C GLU A 28 -1.50 -12.85 11.96
N GLN A 29 -1.95 -13.81 11.14
CA GLN A 29 -2.97 -14.77 11.51
C GLN A 29 -2.29 -16.11 11.73
N ILE A 30 -2.34 -16.60 12.97
CA ILE A 30 -1.82 -17.91 13.36
C ILE A 30 -3.00 -18.86 13.55
N VAL A 31 -2.93 -20.02 12.91
CA VAL A 31 -3.91 -21.09 13.02
C VAL A 31 -3.21 -22.32 13.58
N HIS A 32 -3.83 -22.94 14.58
CA HIS A 32 -3.39 -24.21 15.13
C HIS A 32 -4.48 -25.24 14.89
N ASP A 33 -4.17 -26.27 14.13
CA ASP A 33 -4.96 -27.49 14.08
C ASP A 33 -4.45 -28.40 15.18
N ALA A 34 -5.27 -28.60 16.22
CA ALA A 34 -4.92 -29.41 17.37
C ALA A 34 -4.79 -30.91 17.06
N GLY A 35 -5.08 -31.35 15.82
CA GLY A 35 -4.80 -32.68 15.29
C GLY A 35 -5.28 -33.80 16.21
N GLY A 36 -6.50 -34.31 16.04
CA GLY A 36 -7.09 -35.31 16.95
C GLY A 36 -6.15 -36.45 17.38
N ALA A 37 -5.90 -37.44 16.51
CA ALA A 37 -5.00 -38.57 16.77
C ALA A 37 -3.65 -38.48 16.00
N ARG A 38 -3.35 -37.31 15.41
CA ARG A 38 -2.13 -37.00 14.66
C ARG A 38 -1.43 -35.83 15.33
N GLU A 39 -0.15 -35.62 15.05
CA GLU A 39 0.53 -34.41 15.51
C GLU A 39 -0.19 -33.17 14.95
N GLY A 40 -0.51 -32.22 15.84
CA GLY A 40 -1.12 -30.95 15.47
C GLY A 40 -0.21 -30.12 14.56
N ALA A 41 -0.80 -29.20 13.81
CA ALA A 41 -0.09 -28.35 12.86
C ALA A 41 -0.32 -26.87 13.15
N PHE A 42 0.73 -26.06 13.01
CA PHE A 42 0.63 -24.61 13.04
C PHE A 42 0.84 -24.04 11.64
N ALA A 43 0.06 -23.02 11.30
CA ALA A 43 0.23 -22.20 10.12
C ALA A 43 0.16 -20.72 10.49
N ALA A 44 0.95 -19.89 9.81
CA ALA A 44 0.91 -18.43 9.97
C ALA A 44 0.80 -17.76 8.60
N LEU A 45 -0.05 -16.73 8.52
CA LEU A 45 -0.18 -15.86 7.36
C LEU A 45 0.09 -14.42 7.79
N VAL A 46 1.08 -13.78 7.17
CA VAL A 46 1.43 -12.39 7.43
C VAL A 46 1.00 -11.51 6.26
N GLN A 47 0.39 -10.37 6.58
CA GLN A 47 0.04 -9.31 5.62
C GLN A 47 0.59 -7.97 6.10
N ALA A 48 1.27 -7.25 5.22
CA ALA A 48 1.75 -5.90 5.48
C ALA A 48 0.77 -4.85 4.96
N ARG A 49 0.59 -3.76 5.70
CA ARG A 49 -0.21 -2.59 5.31
C ARG A 49 0.54 -1.33 5.68
N GLY A 50 0.64 -0.40 4.74
CA GLY A 50 1.26 0.91 4.96
C GLY A 50 0.65 2.02 4.10
N SER A 51 1.19 3.22 4.23
CA SER A 51 0.95 4.30 3.26
C SER A 51 1.66 3.97 1.94
N LEU A 52 1.15 4.49 0.82
CA LEU A 52 1.83 4.35 -0.47
C LEU A 52 3.29 4.85 -0.36
N PRO A 53 4.29 4.07 -0.83
CA PRO A 53 5.71 4.36 -0.67
C PRO A 53 6.21 5.43 -1.65
N VAL A 54 5.52 6.56 -1.73
CA VAL A 54 5.93 7.76 -2.47
C VAL A 54 5.96 8.96 -1.52
N ALA A 55 6.63 10.04 -1.90
CA ALA A 55 6.72 11.24 -1.08
C ALA A 55 5.43 12.07 -1.23
N TRP A 56 4.54 11.98 -0.23
CA TRP A 56 3.28 12.71 -0.24
C TRP A 56 2.81 13.03 1.17
N ALA A 57 2.01 14.09 1.29
CA ALA A 57 1.40 14.47 2.55
C ALA A 57 -0.01 14.98 2.35
N GLN A 58 -0.67 15.16 3.49
CA GLN A 58 -2.02 15.66 3.57
C GLN A 58 -2.10 16.50 4.84
N GLU A 59 -1.90 17.81 4.71
CA GLU A 59 -1.85 18.72 5.86
C GLU A 59 -3.21 18.80 6.55
N THR A 60 -3.30 18.30 7.78
CA THR A 60 -4.55 18.34 8.54
C THR A 60 -4.90 19.76 8.93
N SER A 61 -6.13 20.19 8.64
CA SER A 61 -6.67 21.48 9.06
C SER A 61 -8.07 21.27 9.66
N VAL A 62 -8.31 21.84 10.84
CA VAL A 62 -9.63 21.81 11.49
C VAL A 62 -10.71 22.46 10.61
N ALA A 63 -10.33 23.44 9.79
CA ALA A 63 -11.23 24.16 8.90
C ALA A 63 -11.53 23.42 7.58
N ARG A 64 -10.73 22.40 7.21
CA ARG A 64 -10.92 21.63 5.97
C ARG A 64 -11.13 20.14 6.28
N PRO A 65 -12.37 19.64 6.24
CA PRO A 65 -12.69 18.24 6.53
C PRO A 65 -11.97 17.24 5.63
N LYS A 66 -11.61 17.62 4.40
CA LYS A 66 -10.86 16.80 3.44
C LYS A 66 -9.67 17.59 2.90
N PRO A 67 -8.56 17.67 3.66
CA PRO A 67 -7.40 18.44 3.23
C PRO A 67 -6.80 17.87 1.95
N PRO A 68 -6.24 18.68 1.05
CA PRO A 68 -5.72 18.22 -0.23
C PRO A 68 -4.57 17.22 -0.03
N ILE A 69 -4.46 16.29 -0.96
CA ILE A 69 -3.31 15.40 -1.07
C ILE A 69 -2.27 16.12 -1.94
N VAL A 70 -1.04 16.17 -1.47
CA VAL A 70 0.06 16.87 -2.14
C VAL A 70 1.22 15.91 -2.30
N LEU A 71 1.70 15.76 -3.54
CA LEU A 71 2.97 15.10 -3.83
C LEU A 71 4.09 16.06 -3.42
N HIS A 72 4.87 15.69 -2.41
CA HIS A 72 6.01 16.49 -1.96
C HIS A 72 7.25 15.96 -2.64
N ARG A 73 8.12 16.86 -3.11
CA ARG A 73 9.46 16.56 -3.62
C ARG A 73 9.43 15.66 -4.86
N VAL A 74 9.94 16.16 -5.98
CA VAL A 74 10.15 15.32 -7.16
C VAL A 74 11.35 14.43 -6.87
N ASP A 75 11.13 13.13 -6.69
CA ASP A 75 12.18 12.11 -6.66
C ASP A 75 12.23 11.44 -8.04
N PRO A 76 13.11 11.90 -8.96
CA PRO A 76 13.18 11.34 -10.30
C PRO A 76 13.69 9.89 -10.33
N THR A 77 14.30 9.44 -9.24
CA THR A 77 14.91 8.11 -9.11
C THR A 77 14.07 7.13 -8.29
N TYR A 78 13.03 7.61 -7.62
CA TYR A 78 12.23 6.83 -6.68
C TYR A 78 13.08 6.04 -5.67
N ALA A 79 14.21 6.61 -5.21
CA ALA A 79 15.19 5.94 -4.36
C ALA A 79 14.56 5.49 -3.03
N ALA A 80 13.69 6.32 -2.46
CA ALA A 80 12.98 5.96 -1.23
C ALA A 80 11.97 4.81 -1.46
N THR A 81 11.28 4.80 -2.60
CA THR A 81 10.39 3.70 -3.00
C THR A 81 11.18 2.41 -3.22
N GLN A 82 12.33 2.50 -3.88
CA GLN A 82 13.21 1.36 -4.10
C GLN A 82 13.71 0.77 -2.78
N ALA A 83 14.20 1.61 -1.86
CA ALA A 83 14.62 1.21 -0.53
C ALA A 83 13.48 0.54 0.28
N HIS A 84 12.24 1.02 0.10
CA HIS A 84 11.08 0.40 0.71
C HIS A 84 10.87 -1.04 0.24
N PHE A 85 10.87 -1.28 -1.07
CA PHE A 85 10.63 -2.63 -1.60
C PHE A 85 11.82 -3.57 -1.39
N GLN A 86 13.05 -3.06 -1.36
CA GLN A 86 14.21 -3.84 -0.93
C GLN A 86 14.04 -4.35 0.51
N ASP A 87 13.56 -3.51 1.44
CA ASP A 87 13.27 -3.92 2.81
C ASP A 87 12.14 -4.96 2.89
N ILE A 88 11.09 -4.82 2.08
CA ILE A 88 9.98 -5.79 2.02
C ILE A 88 10.48 -7.15 1.50
N LEU A 89 11.19 -7.16 0.38
CA LEU A 89 11.74 -8.39 -0.21
C LEU A 89 12.76 -9.06 0.71
N ALA A 90 13.60 -8.28 1.41
CA ALA A 90 14.55 -8.81 2.37
C ALA A 90 13.88 -9.49 3.58
N ARG A 91 12.69 -9.02 3.99
CA ARG A 91 11.96 -9.56 5.15
C ARG A 91 11.02 -10.72 4.80
N TYR A 92 10.41 -10.69 3.62
CA TYR A 92 9.34 -11.63 3.26
C TYR A 92 9.62 -12.47 2.02
N GLY A 93 10.67 -12.16 1.26
CA GLY A 93 10.98 -12.81 0.01
C GLY A 93 10.09 -12.38 -1.16
N ALA A 94 10.33 -13.02 -2.31
CA ALA A 94 9.55 -12.85 -3.53
C ALA A 94 8.45 -13.94 -3.65
N PRO A 95 7.34 -13.67 -4.36
CA PRO A 95 6.99 -12.40 -5.00
C PRO A 95 6.39 -11.37 -4.03
N CYS A 96 6.64 -10.08 -4.27
CA CYS A 96 5.95 -8.99 -3.58
C CYS A 96 4.65 -8.63 -4.31
N LEU A 97 3.50 -8.90 -3.68
CA LEU A 97 2.19 -8.54 -4.20
C LEU A 97 1.71 -7.23 -3.56
N VAL A 98 1.44 -6.21 -4.38
CA VAL A 98 0.91 -4.93 -3.93
C VAL A 98 -0.53 -4.77 -4.39
N LEU A 99 -1.43 -4.61 -3.44
CA LEU A 99 -2.83 -4.26 -3.68
C LEU A 99 -3.06 -2.80 -3.32
N ASP A 100 -3.23 -1.95 -4.33
CA ASP A 100 -3.55 -0.54 -4.17
C ASP A 100 -5.06 -0.31 -4.29
N LEU A 101 -5.66 0.23 -3.23
CA LEU A 101 -7.10 0.52 -3.13
C LEU A 101 -7.43 1.99 -3.34
N VAL A 102 -6.45 2.82 -3.71
CA VAL A 102 -6.67 4.23 -4.07
C VAL A 102 -7.65 4.31 -5.24
N ARG A 103 -8.55 5.30 -5.20
CA ARG A 103 -9.49 5.51 -6.32
C ARG A 103 -8.76 5.67 -7.64
N GLN A 104 -9.27 4.98 -8.66
CA GLN A 104 -8.70 5.01 -10.01
C GLN A 104 -9.37 6.06 -10.90
N ASN A 105 -10.61 6.45 -10.57
CA ASN A 105 -11.36 7.47 -11.29
C ASN A 105 -12.06 8.42 -10.32
N GLU A 106 -11.83 9.71 -10.50
CA GLU A 106 -12.48 10.79 -9.79
C GLU A 106 -12.98 11.82 -10.80
N ARG A 107 -14.06 12.56 -10.45
CA ARG A 107 -14.59 13.59 -11.35
C ARG A 107 -13.52 14.65 -11.62
N ALA A 108 -13.41 15.07 -12.88
CA ALA A 108 -12.51 16.15 -13.28
C ALA A 108 -12.71 17.39 -12.38
N GLY A 109 -11.60 17.99 -11.94
CA GLY A 109 -11.60 19.10 -10.98
C GLY A 109 -11.84 18.71 -9.51
N ARG A 110 -11.99 17.41 -9.20
CA ARG A 110 -12.11 16.87 -7.83
C ARG A 110 -11.15 15.71 -7.56
N GLU A 111 -10.11 15.56 -8.38
CA GLU A 111 -9.07 14.54 -8.19
C GLU A 111 -8.31 14.81 -6.88
N ARG A 112 -8.13 13.76 -6.08
CA ARG A 112 -7.39 13.80 -4.81
C ARG A 112 -6.59 12.53 -4.60
N GLU A 113 -7.22 11.38 -4.77
CA GLU A 113 -6.61 10.08 -4.57
C GLU A 113 -5.91 9.61 -5.85
N VAL A 114 -6.53 9.86 -7.00
CA VAL A 114 -6.00 9.45 -8.31
C VAL A 114 -4.59 10.00 -8.56
N ILE A 115 -4.26 11.18 -8.06
CA ILE A 115 -2.93 11.79 -8.24
C ILE A 115 -1.81 10.98 -7.56
N ILE A 116 -2.03 10.44 -6.36
CA ILE A 116 -1.04 9.62 -5.66
C ILE A 116 -0.97 8.20 -6.21
N GLY A 117 -2.10 7.64 -6.65
CA GLY A 117 -2.12 6.32 -7.31
C GLY A 117 -1.36 6.34 -8.64
N ARG A 118 -1.55 7.40 -9.45
CA ARG A 118 -0.78 7.60 -10.70
C ARG A 118 0.72 7.72 -10.42
N GLU A 119 1.11 8.48 -9.40
CA GLU A 119 2.52 8.63 -9.05
C GLU A 119 3.14 7.33 -8.55
N PHE A 120 2.43 6.61 -7.69
CA PHE A 120 2.89 5.32 -7.20
C PHE A 120 3.04 4.29 -8.31
N LYS A 121 2.12 4.25 -9.28
CA LYS A 121 2.24 3.39 -10.46
C LYS A 121 3.54 3.66 -11.23
N LYS A 122 3.88 4.94 -11.48
CA LYS A 122 5.16 5.31 -12.13
C LYS A 122 6.36 4.85 -11.31
N ALA A 123 6.29 4.99 -9.98
CA ALA A 123 7.34 4.53 -9.09
C ALA A 123 7.57 3.02 -9.20
N ILE A 124 6.49 2.23 -9.25
CA ILE A 124 6.57 0.77 -9.46
C ILE A 124 7.18 0.44 -10.82
N GLU A 125 6.72 1.08 -11.89
CA GLU A 125 7.26 0.88 -13.25
C GLU A 125 8.76 1.19 -13.30
N HIS A 126 9.19 2.28 -12.64
CA HIS A 126 10.60 2.64 -12.53
C HIS A 126 11.40 1.60 -11.74
N VAL A 127 10.95 1.21 -10.55
CA VAL A 127 11.65 0.24 -9.69
C VAL A 127 11.78 -1.11 -10.41
N ASN A 128 10.69 -1.60 -11.03
CA ASN A 128 10.68 -2.87 -11.75
C ASN A 128 11.59 -2.85 -13.00
N SER A 129 11.89 -1.68 -13.59
CA SER A 129 12.80 -1.59 -14.74
C SER A 129 14.23 -2.07 -14.43
N SER A 130 14.57 -2.15 -13.15
CA SER A 130 15.88 -2.58 -12.65
C SER A 130 15.86 -3.96 -11.96
N MET A 131 14.73 -4.66 -11.98
CA MET A 131 14.53 -5.95 -11.30
C MET A 131 14.35 -7.09 -12.30
N ASP A 132 14.73 -8.31 -11.91
CA ASP A 132 14.37 -9.52 -12.64
C ASP A 132 12.88 -9.88 -12.44
N GLU A 133 12.39 -10.84 -13.23
CA GLU A 133 10.98 -11.25 -13.23
C GLU A 133 10.51 -11.87 -11.91
N GLU A 134 11.41 -12.54 -11.17
CA GLU A 134 11.09 -13.16 -9.89
C GLU A 134 10.86 -12.11 -8.80
N HIS A 135 11.72 -11.10 -8.74
CA HIS A 135 11.69 -10.04 -7.74
C HIS A 135 10.81 -8.84 -8.12
N ALA A 136 10.40 -8.75 -9.39
CA ALA A 136 9.52 -7.70 -9.87
C ALA A 136 8.25 -7.60 -9.01
N ILE A 137 7.95 -6.37 -8.58
CA ILE A 137 6.79 -6.08 -7.75
C ILE A 137 5.53 -6.27 -8.60
N ARG A 138 4.64 -7.16 -8.16
CA ARG A 138 3.37 -7.43 -8.83
C ARG A 138 2.32 -6.47 -8.28
N TYR A 139 2.05 -5.42 -9.05
CA TYR A 139 1.14 -4.34 -8.66
C TYR A 139 -0.26 -4.53 -9.24
N CYS A 140 -1.27 -4.43 -8.39
CA CYS A 140 -2.68 -4.46 -8.75
C CYS A 140 -3.40 -3.25 -8.15
N ALA A 141 -3.94 -2.38 -9.01
CA ALA A 141 -4.80 -1.29 -8.60
C ALA A 141 -6.27 -1.74 -8.66
N LEU A 142 -6.95 -1.73 -7.52
CA LEU A 142 -8.31 -2.21 -7.36
C LEU A 142 -9.26 -1.12 -6.86
N ASP A 143 -10.18 -0.68 -7.73
CA ASP A 143 -11.24 0.23 -7.34
C ASP A 143 -12.44 -0.53 -6.76
N PHE A 144 -12.46 -0.67 -5.44
CA PHE A 144 -13.55 -1.33 -4.71
C PHE A 144 -14.94 -0.72 -5.01
N SER A 145 -15.01 0.57 -5.35
CA SER A 145 -16.29 1.22 -5.65
C SER A 145 -16.92 0.77 -6.97
N GLN A 146 -16.11 0.16 -7.86
CA GLN A 146 -16.59 -0.45 -9.10
C GLN A 146 -16.97 -1.92 -8.88
N LEU A 147 -16.28 -2.65 -8.00
CA LEU A 147 -16.61 -4.03 -7.66
C LEU A 147 -18.04 -4.15 -7.10
N HIS A 148 -18.41 -3.28 -6.16
CA HIS A 148 -19.76 -3.29 -5.56
C HIS A 148 -20.90 -3.03 -6.54
N LYS A 149 -20.65 -2.44 -7.72
CA LYS A 149 -21.70 -2.21 -8.73
C LYS A 149 -22.01 -3.47 -9.52
N ASN A 150 -21.04 -4.37 -9.65
CA ASN A 150 -21.14 -5.59 -10.45
C ASN A 150 -21.67 -6.80 -9.65
N GLU A 151 -21.80 -6.67 -8.32
CA GLU A 151 -22.31 -7.71 -7.43
C GLU A 151 -23.78 -7.51 -7.02
N ARG A 152 -24.57 -6.69 -7.73
CA ARG A 152 -26.02 -6.72 -7.48
C ARG A 152 -26.54 -8.10 -7.88
N PRO A 153 -27.12 -8.88 -6.95
CA PRO A 153 -27.77 -10.12 -7.33
C PRO A 153 -28.85 -9.79 -8.36
N PRO A 154 -29.09 -10.66 -9.37
CA PRO A 154 -30.20 -10.47 -10.28
C PRO A 154 -31.47 -10.28 -9.44
N ALA A 155 -32.27 -9.26 -9.79
CA ALA A 155 -33.54 -9.02 -9.13
C ALA A 155 -34.32 -10.34 -9.11
N ALA A 156 -34.72 -10.79 -7.91
CA ALA A 156 -35.55 -11.97 -7.76
C ALA A 156 -36.81 -11.76 -8.63
N ALA A 157 -37.04 -12.68 -9.56
CA ALA A 157 -38.22 -12.75 -10.40
C ALA A 157 -39.42 -13.29 -9.61
#